data_AF-A0A2E0TMJ5-F1
#
_entry.id   AF-A0A2E0TMJ5-F1
#
_cell.length_a   1.000
_cell.length_b   1.000
_cell.length_c   1.000
_cell.angle_alpha   90.00
_cell.angle_beta   90.00
_cell.angle_gamma   90.00
#
_symmetry.space_group_name_H-M   'P 1'
#
loop_
_entity.id
_entity.type
_entity.pdbx_description
1 polymer ?
#
loop_
_entity_poly.entity_id
_entity_poly.type
_entity_poly.pdbx_seq_one_letter_code
_entity_poly.pdbx_strand_id
1 'polypeptide(L)'
;MRRVLLAFACLVLACGGGEKETGEACAGDSDCARGLCAAGVAGPEPVCTVSCGSSEDCPEGWTCSGATQDNVLVCRRGAATPFGQ
;
A
#
# COMPACT_ATOMS: atom_id res chain seq x y z
N MET A 1 -33.74 25.36 -30.70
CA MET A 1 -33.99 25.16 -29.26
C MET A 1 -33.04 24.07 -28.76
N ARG A 2 -32.35 24.32 -27.63
CA ARG A 2 -31.73 23.37 -26.68
C ARG A 2 -30.83 22.27 -27.26
N ARG A 3 -29.50 22.41 -27.24
CA ARG A 3 -28.60 22.11 -26.10
C ARG A 3 -28.85 20.73 -25.48
N VAL A 4 -28.19 19.71 -26.02
CA VAL A 4 -27.75 18.52 -25.27
C VAL A 4 -26.27 18.35 -25.62
N LEU A 5 -25.42 19.26 -25.13
CA LEU A 5 -24.46 18.96 -24.07
C LEU A 5 -23.75 17.62 -24.29
N LEU A 6 -22.66 17.73 -25.07
CA LEU A 6 -21.47 16.92 -24.92
C LEU A 6 -21.14 16.80 -23.42
N ALA A 7 -21.26 15.60 -22.88
CA ALA A 7 -20.48 15.20 -21.72
C ALA A 7 -20.16 13.72 -21.91
N PHE A 8 -19.01 13.52 -22.55
CA PHE A 8 -18.16 12.34 -22.40
C PHE A 8 -18.01 12.07 -20.90
N ALA A 9 -18.95 11.35 -20.30
CA ALA A 9 -18.75 10.74 -19.00
C ALA A 9 -17.85 9.52 -19.24
N CYS A 10 -16.56 9.82 -19.48
CA CYS A 10 -15.51 8.82 -19.39
C CYS A 10 -15.75 8.08 -18.07
N LEU A 11 -16.04 6.78 -18.18
CA LEU A 11 -15.68 5.83 -17.16
C LEU A 11 -14.23 6.14 -16.78
N VAL A 12 -14.02 6.83 -15.66
CA VAL A 12 -12.73 6.83 -14.99
C VAL A 12 -12.65 5.47 -14.30
N LEU A 13 -12.51 4.44 -15.13
CA LEU A 13 -11.83 3.22 -14.76
C LEU A 13 -10.52 3.68 -14.13
N ALA A 14 -10.40 3.38 -12.84
CA ALA A 14 -9.22 3.55 -12.02
C ALA A 14 -7.96 3.43 -12.89
N CYS A 15 -7.29 4.56 -13.09
CA CYS A 15 -5.98 4.59 -13.73
C CYS A 15 -5.03 3.92 -12.73
N GLY A 16 -4.96 2.59 -12.80
CA GLY A 16 -4.13 1.73 -11.96
C GLY A 16 -2.67 1.85 -12.37
N GLY A 17 -2.10 3.02 -12.14
CA GLY A 17 -0.66 3.23 -12.06
C GLY A 17 -0.31 3.34 -10.60
N GLY A 18 0.58 2.48 -10.12
CA GLY A 18 1.03 2.56 -8.74
C GLY A 18 1.87 3.81 -8.54
N GLU A 19 1.31 4.83 -7.91
CA GLU A 19 2.00 6.09 -7.61
C GLU A 19 2.26 6.23 -6.11
N LYS A 20 1.59 5.42 -5.28
CA LYS A 20 1.62 5.56 -3.82
C LYS A 20 2.92 5.03 -3.24
N GLU A 21 3.49 5.79 -2.32
CA GLU A 21 4.73 5.49 -1.61
C GLU A 21 4.48 4.68 -0.34
N THR A 22 5.57 4.20 0.27
CA THR A 22 5.49 3.39 1.50
C THR A 22 4.84 4.14 2.64
N GLY A 23 3.79 3.55 3.23
CA GLY A 23 2.99 4.14 4.31
C GLY A 23 1.69 4.79 3.85
N GLU A 24 1.46 4.96 2.54
CA GLU A 24 0.20 5.46 2.02
C GLU A 24 -0.87 4.37 1.94
N ALA A 25 -2.14 4.74 2.16
CA ALA A 25 -3.25 3.80 2.11
C ALA A 25 -3.50 3.26 0.69
N CYS A 26 -3.71 1.95 0.57
CA CYS A 26 -3.90 1.27 -0.70
C CYS A 26 -5.10 0.32 -0.64
N ALA A 27 -5.79 0.16 -1.78
CA ALA A 27 -6.82 -0.84 -1.94
C ALA A 27 -6.28 -2.16 -2.52
N GLY A 28 -5.13 -2.12 -3.19
CA GLY A 28 -4.45 -3.29 -3.74
C GLY A 28 -3.04 -2.96 -4.22
N ASP A 29 -2.28 -3.99 -4.58
CA ASP A 29 -0.87 -3.90 -4.95
C ASP A 29 -0.61 -2.91 -6.10
N SER A 30 -1.53 -2.84 -7.06
CA SER A 30 -1.47 -1.92 -8.21
C SER A 30 -1.50 -0.44 -7.83
N ASP A 31 -1.94 -0.10 -6.63
CA ASP A 31 -1.93 1.29 -6.15
C ASP A 31 -0.54 1.77 -5.74
N CYS A 32 0.34 0.83 -5.39
CA CYS A 32 1.63 1.11 -4.80
C CYS A 32 2.70 1.17 -5.88
N ALA A 33 3.58 2.18 -5.82
CA ALA A 33 4.70 2.31 -6.75
C ALA A 33 5.64 1.09 -6.78
N ARG A 34 5.66 0.32 -5.69
CA ARG A 34 6.45 -0.89 -5.53
C ARG A 34 5.63 -2.18 -5.67
N GLY A 35 4.33 -2.08 -5.94
CA GLY A 35 3.48 -3.24 -6.20
C GLY A 35 3.14 -4.06 -4.95
N LEU A 36 3.09 -3.46 -3.76
CA LEU A 36 2.88 -4.20 -2.53
C LEU A 36 2.02 -3.42 -1.53
N CYS A 37 0.81 -3.92 -1.31
CA CYS A 37 -0.20 -3.39 -0.42
C CYS A 37 -0.47 -4.38 0.71
N ALA A 38 -0.15 -4.02 1.96
CA ALA A 38 -0.25 -4.93 3.09
C ALA A 38 -0.98 -4.28 4.28
N ALA A 39 -1.89 -5.03 4.88
CA ALA A 39 -2.49 -4.67 6.18
C ALA A 39 -1.59 -5.12 7.34
N GLY A 40 -1.70 -4.47 8.49
CA GLY A 40 -0.92 -4.83 9.69
C GLY A 40 0.52 -4.32 9.70
N VAL A 41 0.97 -3.64 8.64
CA VAL A 41 2.35 -3.11 8.53
C VAL A 41 2.51 -1.69 9.04
N ALA A 42 1.43 -0.91 9.15
CA ALA A 42 1.43 0.42 9.77
C ALA A 42 0.16 0.71 10.59
N GLY A 43 -0.59 -0.33 10.95
CA GLY A 43 -1.92 -0.23 11.55
C GLY A 43 -2.87 -1.30 11.00
N PRO A 44 -4.17 -1.24 11.33
CA PRO A 44 -5.16 -2.18 10.83
C PRO A 44 -5.45 -2.03 9.34
N GLU A 45 -5.31 -0.81 8.80
CA GLU A 45 -5.61 -0.51 7.41
C GLU A 45 -4.47 -0.98 6.47
N PRO A 46 -4.80 -1.42 5.25
CA PRO A 46 -3.81 -1.74 4.23
C PRO A 46 -3.08 -0.48 3.76
N VAL A 47 -1.74 -0.54 3.79
CA VAL A 47 -0.87 0.51 3.28
C VAL A 47 0.21 -0.07 2.38
N CYS A 48 0.74 0.77 1.50
CA CYS A 48 1.86 0.42 0.65
C CYS A 48 3.10 0.14 1.50
N THR A 49 3.80 -0.94 1.18
CA THR A 49 5.07 -1.30 1.80
C THR A 49 6.04 -1.84 0.75
N VAL A 50 7.22 -2.26 1.17
CA VAL A 50 8.26 -2.82 0.31
C VAL A 50 8.78 -4.11 0.93
N SER A 51 9.14 -5.06 0.06
CA SER A 51 9.90 -6.23 0.46
C SER A 51 11.30 -5.83 0.90
N CYS A 52 11.84 -6.48 1.91
CA CYS A 52 13.15 -6.18 2.47
C CYS A 52 13.94 -7.46 2.78
N GLY A 53 15.26 -7.37 2.72
CA GLY A 53 16.18 -8.41 3.21
C GLY A 53 16.74 -8.08 4.58
N SER A 54 16.95 -6.78 4.86
CA SER A 54 17.34 -6.27 6.18
C SER A 54 16.57 -4.97 6.51
N SER A 55 16.64 -4.53 7.76
CA SER A 55 16.02 -3.26 8.19
C SER A 55 16.64 -2.03 7.52
N GLU A 56 17.80 -2.15 6.89
CA GLU A 56 18.47 -1.07 6.15
C GLU A 56 17.81 -0.80 4.79
N ASP A 57 17.08 -1.79 4.24
CA ASP A 57 16.29 -1.64 3.02
C ASP A 57 15.01 -0.82 3.27
N CYS A 58 14.64 -0.65 4.55
CA CYS A 58 13.40 -0.01 4.94
C CYS A 58 13.57 1.51 5.12
N PRO A 59 12.54 2.31 4.75
CA PRO A 59 12.57 3.74 4.97
C PRO A 59 12.66 4.09 6.46
N GLU A 60 13.06 5.32 6.76
CA GLU A 60 13.30 5.74 8.15
C GLU A 60 12.06 5.51 9.04
N GLY A 61 12.28 4.90 10.21
CA GLY A 61 11.22 4.51 11.14
C GLY A 61 10.45 3.23 10.77
N TRP A 62 10.89 2.48 9.76
CA TRP A 62 10.41 1.13 9.45
C TRP A 62 11.47 0.08 9.78
N THR A 63 11.03 -1.13 10.08
CA THR A 63 11.88 -2.28 10.36
C THR A 63 11.48 -3.42 9.44
N CYS A 64 12.45 -4.17 8.94
CA CYS A 64 12.16 -5.36 8.13
C CYS A 64 11.60 -6.47 9.02
N SER A 65 10.28 -6.54 9.10
CA SER A 65 9.58 -7.40 10.04
C SER A 65 8.13 -7.61 9.61
N GLY A 66 7.69 -8.86 9.67
CA GLY A 66 6.37 -9.26 9.18
C GLY A 66 6.51 -10.07 7.90
N ALA A 67 5.89 -11.25 7.91
CA ALA A 67 5.67 -12.07 6.75
C ALA A 67 4.29 -11.72 6.17
N THR A 68 4.22 -11.45 4.87
CA THR A 68 2.92 -11.47 4.17
C THR A 68 2.38 -12.91 4.10
N GLN A 69 1.20 -13.09 3.50
CA GLN A 69 0.61 -14.41 3.28
C GLN A 69 1.54 -15.36 2.49
N ASP A 70 2.49 -14.82 1.74
CA ASP A 70 3.47 -15.55 0.93
C ASP A 70 4.84 -15.74 1.62
N ASN A 71 4.94 -15.53 2.94
CA ASN A 71 6.19 -15.59 3.70
C ASN A 71 7.28 -14.60 3.24
N VAL A 72 6.88 -13.50 2.58
CA VAL A 72 7.81 -12.46 2.16
C VAL A 72 8.01 -11.47 3.30
N LEU A 73 9.27 -11.19 3.65
CA LEU A 73 9.62 -10.16 4.61
C LEU A 73 9.33 -8.78 4.04
N VAL A 74 8.61 -7.97 4.81
CA VAL A 74 8.23 -6.61 4.42
C VAL A 74 8.61 -5.59 5.47
N CYS A 75 8.75 -4.34 5.05
CA CYS A 75 8.92 -3.24 5.97
C CYS A 75 7.63 -3.03 6.77
N ARG A 76 7.78 -2.85 8.08
CA ARG A 76 6.70 -2.49 9.00
C ARG A 76 7.09 -1.31 9.88
N ARG A 77 6.16 -0.38 10.10
CA ARG A 77 6.28 0.77 10.99
C ARG A 77 5.22 0.66 12.08
N GLY A 78 5.61 0.31 13.30
CA GLY A 78 4.70 0.23 14.44
C GLY A 78 4.78 -1.10 15.18
N ALA A 79 4.52 -1.02 16.49
CA ALA A 79 4.86 -2.02 17.49
C ALA A 79 4.52 -3.45 17.03
N ALA A 80 5.52 -4.31 17.02
CA ALA A 80 5.30 -5.74 17.12
C ALA A 80 4.62 -6.02 18.46
N THR A 81 3.29 -5.98 18.51
CA THR A 81 2.54 -6.65 19.58
C THR A 81 1.96 -7.93 19.00
N PRO A 82 2.68 -9.06 19.07
CA PRO A 82 2.09 -10.36 18.74
C PRO A 82 1.08 -10.82 19.81
N PHE A 83 1.15 -10.32 21.05
CA PHE A 83 0.20 -10.60 22.13
C PHE A 83 0.17 -9.40 23.09
N GLY A 84 -1.01 -8.87 23.37
CA GLY A 84 -1.17 -7.70 24.23
C GLY A 84 -2.62 -7.48 24.63
N GLN A 85 -3.28 -8.54 25.10
CA GLN A 85 -4.30 -8.57 26.17
C GLN A 85 -4.26 -9.95 26.82
#